data_AF-A0A957F1T7-F1
#
_entry.id   AF-A0A957F1T7-F1
#
_cell.length_a   1.000
_cell.length_b   1.000
_cell.length_c   1.000
_cell.angle_alpha   90.00
_cell.angle_beta   90.00
_cell.angle_gamma   90.00
#
_symmetry.space_group_name_H-M   'P 1'
#
loop_
_entity.id
_entity.type
_entity.pdbx_description
1 polymer ?
#
loop_
_entity_poly.entity_id
_entity_poly.type
_entity_poly.pdbx_seq_one_letter_code
_entity_poly.pdbx_strand_id
1 'polypeptide(L)'
;MDKQWQTIIWQQFGAAIDMLGSALNACPSELWQAQLYNDRSVQPEFTAFWYVTYHTIFWLDFYLADSIETFSPPPPFTLSEFEAGLLPERVYTKAELQSYLAYS
;
A
#
# COMPACT_ATOMS: atom_id res chain seq x y z
N MET A 1 -5.05 -27.79 -5.38
CA MET A 1 -5.17 -26.81 -6.48
C MET A 1 -4.22 -27.24 -7.59
N ASP A 2 -4.63 -27.16 -8.85
CA ASP A 2 -3.79 -27.52 -9.99
C ASP A 2 -2.55 -26.61 -10.08
N LYS A 3 -1.39 -27.15 -10.51
CA LYS A 3 -0.14 -26.40 -10.68
C LYS A 3 -0.29 -25.26 -11.69
N GLN A 4 -1.15 -25.44 -12.70
CA GLN A 4 -1.46 -24.40 -13.67
C GLN A 4 -2.12 -23.19 -13.00
N TRP A 5 -3.11 -23.42 -12.14
CA TRP A 5 -3.78 -22.35 -11.38
C TRP A 5 -2.84 -21.63 -10.42
N GLN A 6 -1.97 -22.37 -9.72
CA GLN A 6 -0.94 -21.77 -8.85
C GLN A 6 -0.01 -20.84 -9.63
N THR A 7 0.43 -21.27 -10.81
CA THR A 7 1.33 -20.47 -11.67
C THR A 7 0.64 -19.19 -12.16
N ILE A 8 -0.62 -19.30 -12.59
CA ILE A 8 -1.40 -18.15 -13.05
C ILE A 8 -1.56 -17.12 -11.92
N ILE A 9 -1.95 -17.57 -10.72
CA ILE A 9 -2.15 -16.69 -9.57
C ILE A 9 -0.84 -15.98 -9.21
N TRP A 10 0.27 -16.72 -9.15
CA TRP A 10 1.59 -16.16 -8.85
C TRP A 10 1.99 -15.06 -9.84
N GLN A 11 1.81 -15.30 -11.14
CA GLN A 11 2.14 -14.33 -12.18
C GLN A 11 1.25 -13.09 -12.15
N GLN A 12 -0.06 -13.27 -11.95
CA GLN A 12 -0.99 -12.14 -11.87
C GLN A 12 -0.75 -11.29 -10.62
N PHE A 13 -0.40 -11.94 -9.50
CA PHE A 13 -0.06 -11.23 -8.28
C PHE A 13 1.21 -10.39 -8.44
N GLY A 14 2.28 -10.96 -9.01
CA GLY A 14 3.49 -10.20 -9.34
C GLY A 14 3.22 -9.03 -10.30
N ALA A 15 2.42 -9.23 -11.34
CA ALA A 15 2.05 -8.16 -12.27
C ALA A 15 1.25 -7.03 -11.59
N ALA A 16 0.42 -7.34 -10.60
CA ALA A 16 -0.31 -6.33 -9.82
C ALA A 16 0.64 -5.49 -8.95
N ILE A 17 1.67 -6.10 -8.37
CA ILE A 17 2.73 -5.39 -7.61
C ILE A 17 3.53 -4.47 -8.54
N ASP A 18 3.92 -4.96 -9.72
CA ASP A 18 4.62 -4.15 -10.74
C ASP A 18 3.77 -2.94 -11.20
N MET A 19 2.46 -3.15 -11.35
CA MET A 19 1.52 -2.08 -11.71
C MET A 19 1.41 -1.03 -10.59
N LEU A 20 1.37 -1.45 -9.33
CA LEU A 20 1.41 -0.54 -8.17
C LEU A 20 2.72 0.28 -8.18
N GLY A 21 3.87 -0.36 -8.37
CA GLY A 21 5.16 0.32 -8.47
C GLY A 21 5.21 1.31 -9.64
N SER A 22 4.63 0.96 -10.78
CA SER A 22 4.52 1.84 -11.94
C SER A 22 3.65 3.06 -11.65
N ALA A 23 2.49 2.89 -11.03
CA ALA A 23 1.59 3.99 -10.64
C ALA A 23 2.27 4.93 -9.63
N LEU A 24 2.91 4.37 -8.60
CA LEU A 24 3.69 5.10 -7.61
C LEU A 24 4.79 5.95 -8.28
N ASN A 25 5.54 5.37 -9.22
CA ASN A 25 6.60 6.07 -9.96
C ASN A 25 6.07 7.16 -10.88
N ALA A 26 4.93 6.95 -11.53
CA ALA A 26 4.34 7.89 -12.48
C ALA A 26 3.63 9.07 -11.80
N CYS A 27 3.22 8.95 -10.53
CA CYS A 27 2.45 9.98 -9.84
C CYS A 27 3.25 11.30 -9.70
N PRO A 28 2.73 12.44 -10.24
CA PRO A 28 3.31 13.76 -10.05
C PRO A 28 3.18 14.27 -8.60
N SER A 29 4.07 15.17 -8.18
CA SER A 29 4.06 15.77 -6.84
C SER A 29 2.75 16.49 -6.51
N GLU A 30 2.15 17.13 -7.52
CA GLU A 30 0.94 17.95 -7.37
C GLU A 30 -0.30 17.08 -7.10
N LEU A 31 -0.26 15.81 -7.49
CA LEU A 31 -1.35 14.85 -7.32
C LEU A 31 -1.14 13.93 -6.11
N TRP A 32 -0.03 14.07 -5.39
CA TRP A 32 0.33 13.17 -4.30
C TRP A 32 -0.73 13.12 -3.19
N GLN A 33 -1.32 14.27 -2.87
CA GLN A 33 -2.39 14.42 -1.88
C GLN A 33 -3.78 14.57 -2.52
N ALA A 34 -3.90 14.41 -3.83
CA ALA A 34 -5.18 14.47 -4.51
C ALA A 34 -6.02 13.23 -4.21
N GLN A 35 -7.33 13.43 -4.06
CA GLN A 35 -8.29 12.35 -3.86
C GLN A 35 -8.44 11.55 -5.16
N LEU A 36 -8.31 10.23 -5.07
CA LEU A 36 -8.51 9.30 -6.18
C LEU A 36 -9.99 9.09 -6.49
N TYR A 37 -10.84 9.17 -5.47
CA TYR A 37 -12.28 8.99 -5.58
C TYR A 37 -13.00 9.77 -4.48
N ASN A 38 -14.28 10.04 -4.70
CA ASN A 38 -15.14 10.75 -3.76
C ASN A 38 -15.91 9.74 -2.91
N ASP A 39 -15.57 9.65 -1.63
CA ASP A 39 -16.32 8.91 -0.64
C ASP A 39 -16.59 9.82 0.56
N ARG A 40 -17.88 10.11 0.80
CA ARG A 40 -18.32 11.01 1.87
C ARG A 40 -18.40 10.33 3.23
N SER A 41 -18.20 9.01 3.29
CA SER A 41 -18.24 8.24 4.54
C SER A 41 -16.91 8.24 5.30
N VAL A 42 -15.82 8.64 4.64
CA VAL A 42 -14.47 8.68 5.21
C VAL A 42 -13.88 10.10 5.13
N GLN A 43 -12.80 10.33 5.89
CA GLN A 43 -12.06 11.58 5.76
C GLN A 43 -11.38 11.64 4.38
N PRO A 44 -11.31 12.83 3.73
CA PRO A 44 -10.73 12.98 2.39
C PRO A 44 -9.32 12.41 2.23
N GLU A 45 -8.52 12.42 3.30
CA GLU A 45 -7.16 11.89 3.34
C GLU A 45 -7.11 10.39 3.09
N PHE A 46 -8.15 9.63 3.46
CA PHE A 46 -8.26 8.19 3.19
C PHE A 46 -8.44 7.85 1.71
N THR A 47 -8.82 8.84 0.89
CA THR A 47 -8.94 8.64 -0.56
C THR A 47 -7.78 9.30 -1.32
N ALA A 48 -6.83 9.93 -0.62
CA ALA A 48 -5.67 10.55 -1.24
C ALA A 48 -4.72 9.50 -1.85
N PHE A 49 -4.08 9.83 -2.97
CA PHE A 49 -3.17 8.93 -3.68
C PHE A 49 -2.11 8.30 -2.76
N TRP A 50 -1.42 9.13 -1.96
CA TRP A 50 -0.39 8.65 -1.05
C TRP A 50 -0.93 7.64 -0.02
N TYR A 51 -2.13 7.89 0.51
CA TYR A 51 -2.72 7.05 1.54
C TYR A 51 -3.17 5.72 0.96
N VAL A 52 -3.87 5.73 -0.18
CA VAL A 52 -4.29 4.50 -0.86
C VAL A 52 -3.09 3.65 -1.24
N THR A 53 -1.98 4.28 -1.66
CA THR A 53 -0.72 3.59 -1.94
C THR A 53 -0.12 2.98 -0.66
N TYR A 54 -0.04 3.77 0.42
CA TYR A 54 0.43 3.29 1.72
C TYR A 54 -0.40 2.10 2.24
N HIS A 55 -1.73 2.24 2.26
CA HIS A 55 -2.67 1.19 2.65
C HIS A 55 -2.42 -0.09 1.85
N THR A 56 -2.28 0.02 0.53
CA THR A 56 -2.03 -1.14 -0.34
C THR A 56 -0.71 -1.83 0.00
N ILE A 57 0.37 -1.08 0.23
CA ILE A 57 1.69 -1.64 0.58
C ILE A 57 1.66 -2.28 1.97
N PHE A 58 1.04 -1.62 2.96
CA PHE A 58 0.95 -2.13 4.33
C PHE A 58 0.26 -3.50 4.36
N TRP A 59 -0.88 -3.63 3.68
CA TRP A 59 -1.61 -4.89 3.65
C TRP A 59 -0.91 -5.94 2.78
N LEU A 60 -0.20 -5.53 1.72
CA LEU A 60 0.67 -6.42 0.95
C LEU A 60 1.73 -7.06 1.86
N ASP A 61 2.50 -6.24 2.60
CA ASP A 61 3.54 -6.71 3.53
C ASP A 61 2.94 -7.61 4.62
N PHE A 62 1.85 -7.16 5.26
CA PHE A 62 1.19 -7.93 6.31
C PHE A 62 0.71 -9.30 5.84
N TYR A 63 0.09 -9.39 4.64
CA TYR A 63 -0.42 -10.67 4.13
C TYR A 63 0.67 -11.61 3.61
N LEU A 64 1.86 -11.09 3.29
CA LEU A 64 3.02 -11.88 2.90
C LEU A 64 3.93 -12.24 4.07
N ALA A 65 3.71 -11.64 5.24
CA ALA A 65 4.52 -11.90 6.43
C ALA A 65 4.43 -13.36 6.88
N ASP A 66 5.58 -13.89 7.33
CA ASP A 66 5.67 -15.25 7.89
C ASP A 66 4.81 -15.42 9.16
N SER A 67 4.58 -14.34 9.91
CA SER A 67 3.78 -14.33 11.13
C SER A 67 3.06 -13.00 11.33
N ILE A 68 1.74 -13.08 11.45
CA ILE A 68 0.87 -11.93 11.78
C ILE A 68 1.08 -11.44 13.22
N GLU A 69 1.50 -12.32 14.14
CA GLU A 69 1.63 -12.01 15.57
C GLU A 69 2.87 -11.15 15.86
N THR A 70 3.89 -11.28 15.02
CA THR A 70 5.15 -10.56 15.12
C THR A 70 5.36 -9.57 14.00
N PHE A 71 4.31 -9.29 13.21
CA PHE A 71 4.40 -8.36 12.10
C PHE A 71 4.75 -6.95 12.59
N SER A 72 5.74 -6.34 11.95
CA SER A 72 6.12 -4.95 12.15
C SER A 72 6.60 -4.39 10.82
N PRO A 73 5.95 -3.32 10.31
CA PRO A 73 6.40 -2.70 9.08
C PRO A 73 7.73 -1.96 9.32
N PRO A 74 8.54 -1.72 8.27
CA PRO A 74 9.80 -1.02 8.43
C PRO A 74 9.57 0.43 8.90
N PRO A 75 10.48 1.03 9.69
CA PRO A 75 10.39 2.45 10.01
C PRO A 75 10.39 3.31 8.74
N PRO A 76 9.65 4.42 8.67
CA PRO A 76 8.88 5.07 9.74
C PRO A 76 7.40 4.62 9.83
N PHE A 77 7.02 3.54 9.15
CA PHE A 77 5.63 3.06 9.13
C PHE A 77 5.26 2.44 10.47
N THR A 78 3.99 2.58 10.84
CA THR A 78 3.47 2.11 12.13
C THR A 78 2.28 1.19 11.90
N LEU A 79 1.75 0.62 12.98
CA LEU A 79 0.57 -0.26 12.95
C LEU A 79 -0.76 0.49 12.87
N SER A 80 -0.75 1.76 12.43
CA SER A 80 -1.95 2.61 12.40
C SER A 80 -3.09 2.02 11.55
N GLU A 81 -2.77 1.20 10.55
CA GLU A 81 -3.74 0.53 9.69
C GLU A 81 -4.62 -0.51 10.41
N PHE A 82 -4.21 -0.98 11.58
CA PHE A 82 -5.07 -1.82 12.41
C PHE A 82 -6.11 -1.03 13.21
N GLU A 83 -5.96 0.30 13.30
CA GLU A 83 -6.91 1.17 13.97
C GLU A 83 -7.84 1.84 12.96
N ALA A 84 -9.08 1.34 12.88
CA ALA A 84 -10.06 1.86 11.93
C ALA A 84 -10.29 3.37 12.10
N GLY A 85 -10.08 4.12 11.03
CA GLY A 85 -10.27 5.57 11.01
C GLY A 85 -9.07 6.38 11.54
N LEU A 86 -7.94 5.73 11.85
CA LEU A 86 -6.71 6.41 12.22
C LEU A 86 -5.83 6.67 10.99
N LEU A 87 -5.52 7.93 10.74
CA LEU A 87 -4.49 8.32 9.76
C LEU A 87 -3.10 8.26 10.39
N PRO A 88 -2.04 8.01 9.60
CA PRO A 88 -0.68 8.28 10.01
C PRO A 88 -0.50 9.74 10.49
N GLU A 89 0.48 9.97 11.37
CA GLU A 89 0.76 11.31 11.92
C GLU A 89 1.13 12.34 10.84
N ARG A 90 1.59 11.89 9.68
CA ARG A 90 1.96 12.74 8.55
C ARG A 90 1.76 12.02 7.22
N VAL A 91 1.73 12.81 6.15
CA VAL A 91 1.82 12.32 4.78
C VAL A 91 3.20 11.70 4.55
N TYR A 92 3.22 10.45 4.09
CA TYR A 92 4.45 9.80 3.65
C TYR A 92 4.89 10.35 2.29
N THR A 93 6.20 10.49 2.12
CA THR A 93 6.79 10.93 0.87
C THR A 93 6.78 9.80 -0.17
N LYS A 94 6.87 10.18 -1.44
CA LYS A 94 7.03 9.22 -2.53
C LYS A 94 8.21 8.28 -2.34
N ALA A 95 9.36 8.82 -1.89
CA ALA A 95 10.56 8.03 -1.65
C ALA A 95 10.39 7.01 -0.51
N GLU A 96 9.66 7.38 0.55
CA GLU A 96 9.34 6.46 1.65
C GLU A 96 8.47 5.31 1.14
N LEU A 97 7.40 5.59 0.40
CA LEU A 97 6.52 4.53 -0.13
C LEU A 97 7.22 3.67 -1.19
N GLN A 98 8.13 4.24 -1.98
CA GLN A 98 8.97 3.47 -2.90
C GLN A 98 9.89 2.51 -2.14
N SER A 99 10.49 2.98 -1.05
CA SER A 99 11.37 2.16 -0.21
C SER A 99 10.58 1.06 0.50
N TYR A 100 9.34 1.34 0.91
CA TYR A 100 8.48 0.34 1.53
C TYR A 100 8.08 -0.75 0.53
N LEU A 101 7.60 -0.38 -0.66
CA LEU A 101 7.22 -1.36 -1.68
C LEU A 101 8.40 -2.26 -2.11
N ALA A 102 9.63 -1.74 -2.09
CA ALA A 102 10.83 -2.53 -2.39
C ALA A 102 11.27 -3.45 -1.24
N TYR A 103 10.80 -3.19 -0.01
CA TYR A 103 11.03 -4.04 1.16
C TYR A 103 10.03 -5.21 1.22
N SER A 104 8.76 -4.94 0.86
CA SER A 104 7.64 -5.89 0.86
C SER A 104 7.80 -7.06 -0.12
#